data_AF-A0A7W7S110-F1
#
_entry.id   AF-A0A7W7S110-F1
#
_cell.length_a   1.000
_cell.length_b   1.000
_cell.length_c   1.000
_cell.angle_alpha   90.00
_cell.angle_beta   90.00
_cell.angle_gamma   90.00
#
_symmetry.space_group_name_H-M   'P 1'
#
loop_
_entity.id
_entity.type
_entity.pdbx_description
1 polymer ?
#
loop_
_entity_poly.entity_id
_entity_poly.type
_entity_poly.pdbx_seq_one_letter_code
_entity_poly.pdbx_strand_id
1 'polypeptide(L)'
;MPKTPDRRPSYDELAALVVRQMATIEAQRETIAQLEATVERLTARVAELERRQGRNSGNSSLPPSSDTFVRPDKKPTAKSGRKRGRQPGAPGSGLAMVDTPDEVEDHVPAACGGCGKELSATDSVGYSRRQVRDIPLATVTVTEHRAHRCRCGGCGRLTSADMPETVAVVMTT
;
A
#
# COMPACT_ATOMS: atom_id res chain seq x y z
N MET A 1 -38.71 -66.68 -5.14
CA MET A 1 -38.57 -65.21 -5.15
C MET A 1 -39.16 -64.69 -6.45
N PRO A 2 -40.44 -64.27 -6.48
CA PRO A 2 -41.01 -63.69 -7.69
C PRO A 2 -40.31 -62.35 -7.97
N LYS A 3 -39.74 -62.20 -9.18
CA LYS A 3 -39.16 -60.94 -9.64
C LYS A 3 -40.30 -59.93 -9.79
N THR A 4 -40.24 -58.86 -9.02
CA THR A 4 -41.13 -57.70 -9.20
C THR A 4 -41.02 -57.25 -10.66
N PRO A 5 -42.14 -57.05 -11.39
CA PRO A 5 -42.05 -56.60 -12.77
C PRO A 5 -41.48 -55.19 -12.79
N ASP A 6 -40.45 -55.01 -13.62
CA ASP A 6 -39.79 -53.73 -13.89
C ASP A 6 -40.77 -52.81 -14.63
N ARG A 7 -41.59 -52.07 -13.86
CA ARG A 7 -42.58 -51.15 -14.41
C ARG A 7 -41.86 -49.94 -14.99
N ARG A 8 -41.85 -49.84 -16.31
CA ARG A 8 -41.40 -48.63 -17.01
C ARG A 8 -42.40 -47.50 -16.78
N PRO A 9 -41.92 -46.28 -16.45
CA PRO A 9 -42.79 -45.12 -16.35
C PRO A 9 -43.54 -44.87 -17.66
N SER A 10 -44.79 -44.44 -17.56
CA SER A 10 -45.54 -43.98 -18.74
C SER A 10 -44.97 -42.66 -19.25
N TYR A 11 -45.27 -42.32 -20.51
CA TYR A 11 -44.88 -41.04 -21.09
C TYR A 11 -45.41 -39.85 -20.27
N ASP A 12 -46.64 -39.92 -19.77
CA ASP A 12 -47.25 -38.88 -18.94
C ASP A 12 -46.54 -38.74 -17.58
N GLU A 13 -46.11 -39.85 -16.98
CA GLU A 13 -45.32 -39.84 -15.74
C GLU A 13 -43.96 -39.14 -15.93
N LEU A 14 -43.31 -39.38 -17.08
CA LEU A 14 -42.07 -38.72 -17.46
C LEU A 14 -42.29 -37.23 -17.76
N ALA A 15 -43.32 -36.88 -18.51
CA ALA A 15 -43.67 -35.49 -18.81
C ALA A 15 -43.95 -34.69 -17.53
N ALA A 16 -44.71 -35.25 -16.60
CA ALA A 16 -44.98 -34.63 -15.30
C ALA A 16 -43.70 -34.46 -14.46
N LEU A 17 -42.75 -35.42 -14.53
CA LEU A 17 -41.46 -35.29 -13.86
C LEU A 17 -40.61 -34.17 -14.47
N VAL A 18 -40.55 -34.05 -15.79
CA VAL A 18 -39.82 -32.98 -16.49
C VAL A 18 -40.36 -31.62 -16.09
N VAL A 19 -41.69 -31.43 -16.06
CA VAL A 19 -42.31 -30.16 -15.62
C VAL A 19 -41.93 -29.82 -14.18
N ARG A 20 -41.97 -30.79 -13.26
CA ARG A 20 -41.53 -30.58 -11.86
C ARG A 20 -40.04 -30.23 -11.77
N GLN A 21 -39.20 -30.88 -12.56
CA GLN A 21 -37.76 -30.59 -12.59
C GLN A 21 -37.47 -29.21 -13.16
N MET A 22 -38.17 -28.79 -14.22
CA MET A 22 -38.02 -27.44 -14.79
C MET A 22 -38.38 -26.37 -13.77
N ALA A 23 -39.51 -26.52 -13.07
CA ALA A 23 -39.91 -25.60 -12.01
C ALA A 23 -38.87 -25.56 -10.86
N THR A 24 -38.28 -26.70 -10.51
CA THR A 24 -37.22 -26.77 -9.49
C THR A 24 -35.95 -26.06 -9.96
N ILE A 25 -35.54 -26.25 -11.22
CA ILE A 25 -34.36 -25.60 -11.81
C ILE A 25 -34.55 -24.09 -11.86
N GLU A 26 -35.73 -23.60 -12.22
CA GLU A 26 -36.05 -22.17 -12.25
C GLU A 26 -35.96 -21.55 -10.84
N ALA A 27 -36.58 -22.19 -9.84
CA ALA A 27 -36.50 -21.74 -8.45
C ALA A 27 -35.06 -21.75 -7.91
N GLN A 28 -34.26 -22.77 -8.27
CA GLN A 28 -32.86 -22.84 -7.90
C GLN A 28 -32.04 -21.73 -8.57
N ARG A 29 -32.27 -21.42 -9.84
CA ARG A 29 -31.59 -20.33 -10.55
C ARG A 29 -31.89 -18.98 -9.92
N GLU A 30 -33.13 -18.73 -9.53
CA GLU A 30 -33.49 -17.51 -8.82
C GLU A 30 -32.77 -17.41 -7.46
N THR A 31 -32.75 -18.50 -6.71
CA THR A 31 -32.03 -18.57 -5.42
C THR A 31 -30.52 -18.32 -5.60
N ILE A 32 -29.91 -18.91 -6.63
CA ILE A 32 -28.49 -18.73 -6.95
C ILE A 32 -28.21 -17.26 -7.27
N ALA A 33 -29.03 -16.62 -8.11
CA ALA A 33 -28.86 -15.21 -8.46
C ALA A 33 -28.95 -14.29 -7.22
N GLN A 34 -29.88 -14.55 -6.31
CA GLN A 34 -30.02 -13.80 -5.06
C GLN A 34 -28.81 -13.99 -4.12
N LEU A 35 -28.27 -15.21 -4.05
CA LEU A 35 -27.08 -15.51 -3.26
C LEU A 35 -25.83 -14.86 -3.86
N GLU A 36 -25.64 -14.91 -5.18
CA GLU A 36 -24.52 -14.26 -5.87
C GLU A 36 -24.51 -12.75 -5.63
N ALA A 37 -25.67 -12.09 -5.77
CA ALA A 37 -25.80 -10.65 -5.48
C ALA A 37 -25.49 -10.33 -4.00
N THR A 38 -25.87 -11.23 -3.08
CA THR A 38 -25.56 -11.07 -1.66
C THR A 38 -24.07 -11.25 -1.39
N VAL A 39 -23.44 -12.26 -2.00
CA VAL A 39 -22.00 -12.52 -1.90
C VAL A 39 -21.23 -11.32 -2.44
N GLU A 40 -21.58 -10.80 -3.62
CA GLU A 40 -20.92 -9.62 -4.19
C GLU A 40 -20.98 -8.42 -3.25
N ARG A 41 -22.18 -8.11 -2.73
CA ARG A 41 -22.38 -7.02 -1.77
C ARG A 41 -21.57 -7.21 -0.49
N LEU A 42 -21.53 -8.42 0.06
CA LEU A 42 -20.79 -8.72 1.28
C LEU A 42 -19.28 -8.68 1.04
N THR A 43 -18.79 -9.23 -0.07
CA THR A 43 -17.37 -9.19 -0.45
C THR A 43 -16.91 -7.76 -0.66
N ALA A 44 -17.70 -6.92 -1.34
CA ALA A 44 -17.40 -5.49 -1.48
C ALA A 44 -17.34 -4.78 -0.12
N ARG A 45 -18.26 -5.13 0.80
CA ARG A 45 -18.28 -4.56 2.16
C ARG A 45 -17.07 -5.01 2.97
N VAL A 46 -16.68 -6.27 2.89
CA VAL A 46 -15.49 -6.81 3.54
C VAL A 46 -14.25 -6.10 3.02
N ALA A 47 -14.07 -6.00 1.70
CA ALA A 47 -12.93 -5.31 1.10
C ALA A 47 -12.82 -3.85 1.56
N GLU A 48 -13.94 -3.11 1.65
CA GLU A 48 -13.95 -1.75 2.18
C GLU A 48 -13.59 -1.69 3.68
N LEU A 49 -14.10 -2.62 4.49
CA LEU A 49 -13.78 -2.68 5.92
C LEU A 49 -12.31 -3.04 6.16
N GLU A 50 -11.77 -4.00 5.40
CA GLU A 50 -10.35 -4.38 5.44
C GLU A 50 -9.47 -3.21 5.00
N ARG A 51 -9.83 -2.50 3.92
CA ARG A 51 -9.13 -1.29 3.49
C ARG A 51 -9.14 -0.22 4.59
N ARG A 52 -10.24 -0.05 5.32
CA ARG A 52 -10.30 0.90 6.44
C ARG A 52 -9.46 0.43 7.63
N GLN A 53 -9.50 -0.85 7.99
CA GLN A 53 -8.68 -1.40 9.09
C GLN A 53 -7.18 -1.37 8.79
N GLY A 54 -6.80 -1.59 7.53
CA GLY A 54 -5.42 -1.46 7.06
C GLY A 54 -4.88 -0.03 7.14
N ARG A 55 -5.73 0.97 7.34
CA ARG A 55 -5.33 2.36 7.61
C ARG A 55 -5.24 2.58 9.11
N ASN A 56 -4.10 2.23 9.68
CA ASN A 56 -3.75 2.62 11.04
C ASN A 56 -2.82 3.84 11.01
N SER A 57 -2.76 4.57 12.13
CA SER A 57 -1.91 5.77 12.30
C SER A 57 -0.41 5.52 12.15
N GLY A 58 0.02 4.26 11.91
CA GLY A 58 1.39 3.87 11.63
C GLY A 58 1.74 3.78 10.14
N ASN A 59 0.77 3.53 9.24
CA ASN A 59 1.03 3.45 7.78
C ASN A 59 0.34 4.56 6.97
N SER A 60 -0.64 5.23 7.55
CA SER A 60 -1.44 6.23 6.90
C SER A 60 -1.22 7.51 7.68
N SER A 61 -0.67 8.54 7.03
CA SER A 61 -0.44 9.88 7.57
C SER A 61 -1.75 10.62 7.96
N LEU A 62 -2.69 9.93 8.62
CA LEU A 62 -3.90 10.49 9.19
C LEU A 62 -3.60 11.04 10.59
N PRO A 63 -4.12 12.22 10.93
CA PRO A 63 -3.98 12.78 12.25
C PRO A 63 -4.70 11.91 13.30
N PRO A 64 -4.18 11.83 14.53
CA PRO A 64 -4.70 10.96 15.59
C PRO A 64 -6.15 11.26 16.01
N SER A 65 -6.73 12.37 15.55
CA SER A 65 -8.12 12.77 15.78
C SER A 65 -9.14 12.09 14.86
N SER A 66 -8.71 11.36 13.83
CA SER A 66 -9.62 10.72 12.84
C SER A 66 -9.96 9.26 13.15
N ASP A 67 -9.53 8.75 14.30
CA ASP A 67 -9.70 7.35 14.72
C ASP A 67 -11.16 7.09 15.19
N THR A 68 -12.03 6.71 14.25
CA THR A 68 -13.44 6.32 14.50
C THR A 68 -13.61 4.81 14.70
N PHE A 69 -12.52 4.06 14.85
CA PHE A 69 -12.61 2.63 15.13
C PHE A 69 -12.87 2.39 16.62
N VAL A 70 -13.93 1.62 16.92
CA VAL A 70 -14.25 1.15 18.27
C VAL A 70 -13.02 0.44 18.83
N ARG A 71 -12.37 1.07 19.81
CA ARG A 71 -11.20 0.52 20.47
C ARG A 71 -11.67 -0.62 21.38
N PRO A 72 -11.15 -1.85 21.22
CA PRO A 72 -11.44 -2.91 22.18
C PRO A 72 -10.96 -2.48 23.58
N ASP A 73 -11.76 -2.78 24.60
CA ASP A 73 -11.43 -2.48 25.99
C ASP A 73 -10.10 -3.14 26.35
N LYS A 74 -9.06 -2.30 26.51
CA LYS A 74 -7.74 -2.76 26.90
C LYS A 74 -7.80 -3.25 28.34
N LYS A 75 -7.68 -4.57 28.54
CA LYS A 75 -7.35 -5.14 29.86
C LYS A 75 -6.11 -4.40 30.40
N PRO A 76 -6.15 -3.83 31.63
CA PRO A 76 -5.01 -3.12 32.18
C PRO A 76 -3.87 -4.11 32.40
N THR A 77 -2.82 -4.00 31.59
CA THR A 77 -1.55 -4.68 31.84
C THR A 77 -0.94 -4.14 33.13
N ALA A 78 -0.26 -4.98 33.89
CA ALA A 78 0.46 -4.59 35.10
C ALA A 78 1.28 -3.31 34.85
N LYS A 79 1.09 -2.29 35.69
CA LYS A 79 1.79 -1.00 35.55
C LYS A 79 3.28 -1.27 35.71
N SER A 80 4.04 -1.20 34.62
CA SER A 80 5.50 -1.11 34.74
C SER A 80 5.79 0.15 35.54
N GLY A 81 6.60 0.07 36.60
CA GLY A 81 7.01 1.24 37.39
C GLY A 81 7.74 2.33 36.59
N ARG A 82 8.03 2.08 35.30
CA ARG A 82 8.49 3.09 34.36
C ARG A 82 7.36 4.06 34.00
N LYS A 83 7.61 5.35 34.26
CA LYS A 83 6.83 6.45 33.68
C LYS A 83 6.79 6.29 32.16
N ARG A 84 5.61 6.45 31.57
CA ARG A 84 5.45 6.56 30.10
C ARG A 84 6.27 7.77 29.64
N GLY A 85 7.24 7.54 28.76
CA GLY A 85 8.14 8.57 28.26
C GLY A 85 9.58 8.07 28.12
N ARG A 86 10.39 8.88 27.46
CA ARG A 86 11.84 8.66 27.35
C ARG A 86 12.46 8.70 28.75
N GLN A 87 13.51 7.91 28.97
CA GLN A 87 14.17 7.93 30.28
C GLN A 87 14.74 9.32 30.56
N PRO A 88 14.61 9.84 31.80
CA PRO A 88 15.27 11.07 32.20
C PRO A 88 16.77 10.99 31.89
N GLY A 89 17.33 12.00 31.22
CA GLY A 89 18.76 12.10 30.92
C GLY A 89 19.22 11.54 29.57
N ALA A 90 18.34 10.88 28.80
CA ALA A 90 18.73 10.46 27.46
C ALA A 90 18.77 11.70 26.52
N PRO A 91 19.80 11.89 25.67
CA PRO A 91 19.92 13.03 24.76
C PRO A 91 18.85 13.00 23.67
N GLY A 92 18.19 14.12 23.40
CA GLY A 92 17.13 14.21 22.38
C GLY A 92 17.62 13.78 21.00
N SER A 93 16.78 13.11 20.23
CA SER A 93 17.10 12.62 18.87
C SER A 93 16.57 13.53 17.76
N GLY A 94 16.33 14.81 18.06
CA GLY A 94 15.93 15.78 17.05
C GLY A 94 17.08 16.08 16.09
N LEU A 95 16.76 16.53 14.88
CA LEU A 95 17.78 16.99 13.92
C LEU A 95 18.45 18.23 14.51
N ALA A 96 19.72 18.10 14.90
CA ALA A 96 20.52 19.22 15.35
C ALA A 96 20.76 20.19 14.18
N MET A 97 20.81 21.49 14.49
CA MET A 97 21.30 22.47 13.53
C MET A 97 22.76 22.17 13.21
N VAL A 98 23.11 22.26 11.92
CA VAL A 98 24.49 22.15 11.44
C VAL A 98 25.14 23.52 11.54
N ASP A 99 26.39 23.60 11.97
CA ASP A 99 27.08 24.90 12.10
C ASP A 99 27.35 25.54 10.74
N THR A 100 27.68 24.73 9.73
CA THR A 100 28.00 25.13 8.36
C THR A 100 27.05 24.47 7.36
N PRO A 101 25.98 25.14 6.90
CA PRO A 101 25.10 24.63 5.84
C PRO A 101 25.77 24.75 4.47
N ASP A 102 25.29 23.97 3.50
CA ASP A 102 25.79 24.00 2.11
C ASP A 102 25.46 25.32 1.40
N GLU A 103 24.30 25.92 1.71
CA GLU A 103 23.84 27.20 1.19
C GLU A 103 23.24 28.06 2.31
N VAL A 104 23.41 29.39 2.21
CA VAL A 104 22.85 30.38 3.14
C VAL A 104 22.10 31.42 2.31
N GLU A 105 20.80 31.57 2.58
CA GLU A 105 19.96 32.63 2.01
C GLU A 105 19.65 33.66 3.11
N ASP A 106 20.16 34.89 2.96
CA ASP A 106 19.92 35.99 3.88
C ASP A 106 18.66 36.78 3.49
N HIS A 107 17.72 36.91 4.43
CA HIS A 107 16.52 37.72 4.23
C HIS A 107 16.59 39.01 5.04
N VAL A 108 16.85 40.12 4.35
CA VAL A 108 16.90 41.47 4.95
C VAL A 108 15.61 42.23 4.61
N PRO A 109 14.95 42.88 5.58
CA PRO A 109 13.80 43.72 5.28
C PRO A 109 14.23 44.89 4.40
N ALA A 110 13.47 45.16 3.33
CA ALA A 110 13.78 46.28 2.43
C ALA A 110 13.53 47.66 3.07
N ALA A 111 12.65 47.73 4.07
CA ALA A 111 12.30 48.96 4.76
C ALA A 111 11.92 48.74 6.22
N CYS A 112 12.07 49.78 7.04
CA CYS A 112 11.70 49.79 8.44
C CYS A 112 10.17 49.68 8.61
N GLY A 113 9.71 48.69 9.38
CA GLY A 113 8.28 48.48 9.66
C GLY A 113 7.59 49.60 10.46
N GLY A 114 8.35 50.55 11.02
CA GLY A 114 7.81 51.71 11.74
C GLY A 114 7.73 52.98 10.88
N CYS A 115 8.84 53.37 10.23
CA CYS A 115 8.95 54.65 9.51
C CYS A 115 9.14 54.54 7.99
N GLY A 116 9.30 53.32 7.46
CA GLY A 116 9.42 53.08 6.01
C GLY A 116 10.75 53.46 5.38
N LYS A 117 11.75 53.92 6.15
CA LYS A 117 13.10 54.14 5.61
C LYS A 117 13.69 52.84 5.07
N GLU A 118 14.44 52.95 3.97
CA GLU A 118 15.15 51.82 3.38
C GLU A 118 16.15 51.23 4.37
N LEU A 119 16.24 49.90 4.36
CA LEU A 119 17.16 49.11 5.16
C LEU A 119 17.96 48.19 4.24
N SER A 120 19.18 47.91 4.66
CA SER A 120 20.11 47.03 3.95
C SER A 120 20.84 46.12 4.92
N ALA A 121 21.66 45.20 4.39
CA ALA A 121 22.42 44.27 5.22
C ALA A 121 23.36 44.97 6.21
N THR A 122 23.82 46.20 5.92
CA THR A 122 24.69 46.97 6.82
C THR A 122 23.96 47.47 8.07
N ASP A 123 22.64 47.53 8.05
CA ASP A 123 21.80 47.93 9.17
C ASP A 123 21.47 46.75 10.10
N SER A 124 21.93 45.54 9.76
CA SER A 124 21.68 44.32 10.53
C SER A 124 22.45 44.31 11.85
N VAL A 125 21.73 44.06 12.94
CA VAL A 125 22.28 43.90 14.30
C VAL A 125 22.27 42.44 14.79
N GLY A 126 21.78 41.52 13.95
CA GLY A 126 21.67 40.10 14.28
C GLY A 126 20.56 39.40 13.49
N TYR A 127 20.49 38.08 13.61
CA TYR A 127 19.50 37.26 12.92
C TYR A 127 19.08 36.05 13.77
N SER A 128 17.88 35.54 13.50
CA SER A 128 17.45 34.23 13.96
C SER A 128 17.65 33.23 12.83
N ARG A 129 18.18 32.04 13.13
CA ARG A 129 18.43 31.00 12.11
C ARG A 129 17.40 29.88 12.18
N ARG A 130 17.05 29.33 11.00
CA ARG A 130 16.28 28.09 10.80
C ARG A 130 16.95 27.33 9.66
N GLN A 131 16.93 26.00 9.70
CA GLN A 131 17.49 25.16 8.64
C GLN A 131 16.42 24.26 8.07
N VAL A 132 16.35 24.23 6.75
CA VAL A 132 15.58 23.25 5.98
C VAL A 132 16.57 22.17 5.54
N ARG A 133 16.17 20.90 5.69
CA ARG A 133 16.95 19.75 5.23
C ARG A 133 16.14 19.03 4.16
N ASP A 134 16.42 19.37 2.91
CA ASP A 134 15.80 18.70 1.77
C ASP A 134 16.75 17.64 1.19
N ILE A 135 16.16 16.55 0.71
CA ILE A 135 16.87 15.54 -0.06
C ILE A 135 16.58 15.86 -1.52
N PRO A 136 17.60 16.21 -2.35
CA PRO A 136 17.37 16.45 -3.77
C PRO A 136 16.75 15.22 -4.40
N LEU A 137 15.92 15.39 -5.44
CA LEU A 137 15.28 14.27 -6.13
C LEU A 137 16.34 13.27 -6.59
N ALA A 138 16.45 12.16 -5.88
CA ALA A 138 17.34 11.06 -6.24
C ALA A 138 16.68 10.29 -7.37
N THR A 139 17.21 10.42 -8.59
CA THR A 139 16.80 9.59 -9.72
C THR A 139 17.53 8.26 -9.67
N VAL A 140 16.86 7.20 -10.12
CA VAL A 140 17.48 5.87 -10.24
C VAL A 140 18.32 5.80 -11.50
N THR A 141 19.54 5.27 -11.39
CA THR A 141 20.33 4.88 -12.57
C THR A 141 19.96 3.45 -12.93
N VAL A 142 19.38 3.27 -14.11
CA VAL A 142 19.02 1.93 -14.64
C VAL A 142 20.13 1.47 -15.57
N THR A 143 20.76 0.35 -15.26
CA THR A 143 21.77 -0.28 -16.13
C THR A 143 21.19 -1.56 -16.74
N GLU A 144 21.05 -1.59 -18.06
CA GLU A 144 20.64 -2.79 -18.80
C GLU A 144 21.88 -3.61 -19.18
N HIS A 145 21.98 -4.83 -18.66
CA HIS A 145 23.06 -5.75 -19.02
C HIS A 145 22.61 -6.65 -20.19
N ARG A 146 23.29 -6.52 -21.35
CA ARG A 146 22.97 -7.29 -22.57
C ARG A 146 24.01 -8.36 -22.84
N ALA A 147 23.63 -9.62 -22.66
CA ALA A 147 24.42 -10.78 -23.05
C ALA A 147 24.13 -11.15 -24.52
N HIS A 148 24.99 -10.73 -25.44
CA HIS A 148 24.80 -10.97 -26.87
C HIS A 148 25.08 -12.41 -27.28
N ARG A 149 24.43 -12.86 -28.35
CA ARG A 149 24.74 -14.12 -29.05
C ARG A 149 25.26 -13.80 -30.44
N CYS A 150 26.46 -14.28 -30.75
CA CYS A 150 27.15 -14.00 -31.99
C CYS A 150 27.38 -15.28 -32.78
N ARG A 151 27.26 -15.19 -34.12
CA ARG A 151 27.62 -16.27 -35.03
C ARG A 151 29.03 -16.05 -35.55
N CYS A 152 29.88 -17.07 -35.47
CA CYS A 152 31.21 -17.02 -36.04
C CYS A 152 31.13 -16.99 -37.59
N GLY A 153 31.75 -16.00 -38.22
CA GLY A 153 31.79 -15.90 -39.68
C GLY A 153 32.62 -16.99 -40.38
N GLY A 154 33.51 -17.67 -39.65
CA GLY A 154 34.33 -18.75 -40.19
C GLY A 154 33.67 -20.13 -40.10
N CYS A 155 33.24 -20.53 -38.91
CA CYS A 155 32.71 -21.89 -38.66
C CYS A 155 31.20 -21.95 -38.43
N GLY A 156 30.49 -20.82 -38.43
CA GLY A 156 29.04 -20.75 -38.22
C GLY A 156 28.56 -21.02 -36.79
N ARG A 157 29.46 -21.34 -35.85
CA ARG A 157 29.10 -21.62 -34.45
C ARG A 157 28.48 -20.39 -33.78
N LEU A 158 27.37 -20.61 -33.09
CA LEU A 158 26.75 -19.61 -32.22
C LEU A 158 27.40 -19.66 -30.84
N THR A 159 27.80 -18.49 -30.33
CA THR A 159 28.40 -18.31 -29.00
C THR A 159 27.65 -17.21 -28.28
N SER A 160 27.29 -17.45 -27.02
CA SER A 160 26.61 -16.48 -26.15
C SER A 160 27.61 -15.91 -25.14
N ALA A 161 27.51 -14.62 -24.83
CA ALA A 161 28.17 -14.05 -23.66
C ALA A 161 27.44 -14.46 -22.38
N ASP A 162 28.17 -14.54 -21.28
CA ASP A 162 27.60 -14.80 -19.95
C ASP A 162 27.04 -13.52 -19.32
N MET A 163 26.00 -13.65 -18.51
CA MET A 163 25.45 -12.54 -17.72
C MET A 163 26.24 -12.42 -16.41
N PRO A 164 26.52 -11.20 -15.89
CA PRO A 164 27.16 -11.05 -14.59
C PRO A 164 26.34 -11.70 -13.48
N GLU A 165 26.97 -12.50 -12.62
CA GLU A 165 26.32 -13.22 -11.53
C GLU A 165 25.61 -12.29 -10.52
N THR A 166 26.05 -11.03 -10.46
CA THR A 166 25.49 -9.99 -9.59
C THR A 166 24.14 -9.44 -10.07
N VAL A 167 23.71 -9.77 -11.27
CA VAL A 167 22.42 -9.33 -11.84
C VAL A 167 21.41 -10.47 -11.72
N ALA A 168 20.44 -10.32 -10.82
CA ALA A 168 19.41 -11.34 -10.57
C ALA A 168 18.54 -11.59 -11.81
N VAL A 169 18.27 -12.86 -12.11
CA VAL A 169 17.35 -13.25 -13.19
C VAL A 169 15.93 -12.93 -12.75
N VAL A 170 15.30 -11.93 -13.36
CA VAL A 170 13.87 -11.69 -13.18
C VAL A 170 13.12 -12.78 -13.96
N MET A 171 12.70 -13.84 -13.27
CA MET A 171 11.81 -14.84 -13.86
C MET A 171 10.39 -14.29 -13.84
N THR A 172 9.94 -13.72 -14.95
CA THR A 172 8.52 -13.38 -15.16
C THR A 172 7.72 -14.66 -15.36
N THR A 173 6.93 -15.05 -14.34
CA THR A 173 5.79 -15.98 -14.44
C THR A 173 4.54 -15.27 -14.93
#